data_AF-A0A443HHI8-F1
#
_entry.id   AF-A0A443HHI8-F1
#
_cell.length_a   1.000
_cell.length_b   1.000
_cell.length_c   1.000
_cell.angle_alpha   90.00
_cell.angle_beta   90.00
_cell.angle_gamma   90.00
#
_symmetry.space_group_name_H-M   'P 1'
#
loop_
_entity.id
_entity.type
_entity.pdbx_description
1 polymer ?
#
loop_
_entity_poly.entity_id
_entity_poly.type
_entity_poly.pdbx_seq_one_letter_code
_entity_poly.pdbx_strand_id
1 'polypeptide(L)'
;MTKIRSTMSQKDDKSYFETPFYGCAACAAGISAVEDIRREKLKVNLKRHQCDYPECGWCDADEIDEACFSTVLMWSTFFRAIIPAWKQGNYRISGIAQGLESLAVVGVPWERNACILGDDMCSTYYSVELHPISLLDDPPVERKDETSWCYLIHARCWKLLEGMIGPQAKEQLPSLVSALRQKFKSLSFGLGGHTTSLSGCSMCVHPLRNRSYMRDPLRLRSVQQLIAKAIQRRSAKSLKLKEVTRATVRPRSFRDDLPMEIKYLIIENTREIDTANLIAAFDWFIPDSYWVARLPFDLIPELQQIPFDQLDMSYLGAGIAYLLARTPDMRNRARTVGILKETTQMFWKIIEDARVDKASVEEALGR
;
A
#
# COMPACT_ATOMS: atom_id res chain seq x y z
N MET A 1 71.20 8.65 -6.21
CA MET A 1 70.19 7.57 -6.32
C MET A 1 69.47 7.45 -4.99
N THR A 2 68.34 8.16 -4.84
CA THR A 2 67.62 8.32 -3.56
C THR A 2 66.40 7.41 -3.57
N LYS A 3 66.40 6.36 -2.74
CA LYS A 3 65.26 5.45 -2.57
C LYS A 3 64.22 6.10 -1.67
N ILE A 4 63.12 6.58 -2.26
CA ILE A 4 61.91 6.96 -1.54
C ILE A 4 61.17 5.67 -1.16
N ARG A 5 61.14 5.35 0.15
CA ARG A 5 60.25 4.32 0.71
C ARG A 5 58.85 4.92 0.84
N SER A 6 57.96 4.49 -0.05
CA SER A 6 56.51 4.70 0.07
C SER A 6 55.97 3.74 1.13
N THR A 7 55.57 4.28 2.28
CA THR A 7 54.73 3.58 3.25
C THR A 7 53.26 3.77 2.85
N MET A 8 52.69 2.79 2.17
CA MET A 8 51.25 2.68 2.01
C MET A 8 50.63 2.35 3.36
N SER A 9 49.98 3.35 3.96
CA SER A 9 49.03 3.19 5.05
C SER A 9 47.83 2.40 4.52
N GLN A 10 47.65 1.17 5.03
CA GLN A 10 46.36 0.47 4.98
C GLN A 10 45.36 1.32 5.75
N LYS A 11 44.54 2.10 5.02
CA LYS A 11 43.29 2.64 5.56
C LYS A 11 42.31 1.48 5.62
N ASP A 12 41.82 1.20 6.83
CA ASP A 12 40.74 0.26 7.10
C ASP A 12 39.44 0.74 6.41
N ASP A 13 39.29 0.37 5.15
CA ASP A 13 38.17 0.75 4.27
C ASP A 13 36.98 -0.24 4.42
N LYS A 14 36.60 -0.54 5.66
CA LYS A 14 35.57 -1.57 5.98
C LYS A 14 34.60 -1.19 7.10
N SER A 15 34.15 0.05 7.13
CA SER A 15 32.87 0.37 7.78
C SER A 15 31.99 1.18 6.84
N TYR A 16 31.63 0.58 5.69
CA TYR A 16 30.31 0.87 5.15
C TYR A 16 29.32 0.40 6.22
N PHE A 17 28.91 1.32 7.09
CA PHE A 17 27.82 1.12 8.02
C PHE A 17 26.69 0.48 7.22
N GLU A 18 26.36 -0.77 7.56
CA GLU A 18 25.15 -1.41 7.07
C GLU A 18 24.01 -0.49 7.49
N THR A 19 23.55 0.34 6.56
CA THR A 19 22.45 1.26 6.83
C THR A 19 21.26 0.37 7.13
N PRO A 20 20.73 0.39 8.36
CA PRO A 20 19.61 -0.48 8.72
C PRO A 20 18.47 -0.23 7.72
N PHE A 21 17.93 -1.32 7.20
CA PHE A 21 16.85 -1.24 6.22
C PHE A 21 15.57 -0.76 6.93
N TYR A 22 15.21 0.50 6.70
CA TYR A 22 13.97 1.07 7.21
C TYR A 22 12.82 0.81 6.22
N GLY A 23 12.18 -0.34 6.40
CA GLY A 23 11.03 -0.76 5.61
C GLY A 23 9.71 -0.34 6.25
N CYS A 24 8.69 -0.17 5.41
CA CYS A 24 7.31 -0.11 5.87
C CYS A 24 6.92 -1.43 6.54
N ALA A 25 6.47 -1.35 7.78
CA ALA A 25 6.03 -2.46 8.62
C ALA A 25 4.96 -3.34 7.94
N ALA A 26 4.14 -2.75 7.06
CA ALA A 26 2.98 -3.41 6.51
C ALA A 26 3.20 -4.04 5.12
N CYS A 27 4.08 -3.49 4.28
CA CYS A 27 4.31 -4.00 2.93
C CYS A 27 5.77 -4.39 2.65
N ALA A 28 6.67 -4.15 3.60
CA ALA A 28 8.11 -4.36 3.51
C ALA A 28 8.82 -3.60 2.39
N ALA A 29 8.14 -2.68 1.70
CA ALA A 29 8.80 -1.77 0.77
C ALA A 29 9.58 -0.72 1.58
N GLY A 30 10.74 -0.31 1.05
CA GLY A 30 11.54 0.74 1.68
C GLY A 30 10.77 2.06 1.77
N ILE A 31 10.94 2.77 2.88
CA ILE A 31 10.57 4.18 2.94
C ILE A 31 11.68 4.94 2.23
N SER A 32 11.30 5.67 1.18
CA SER A 32 12.30 6.34 0.35
C SER A 32 12.56 7.73 0.91
N ALA A 33 13.83 8.08 1.05
CA ALA A 33 14.26 9.47 1.04
C ALA A 33 14.59 9.80 -0.42
N VAL A 34 13.96 10.83 -0.99
CA VAL A 34 14.23 11.23 -2.37
C VAL A 34 14.46 12.73 -2.41
N GLU A 35 15.72 13.14 -2.52
CA GLU A 35 16.11 14.56 -2.63
C GLU A 35 15.42 15.27 -3.80
N ASP A 36 15.22 14.57 -4.92
CA ASP A 36 14.60 15.14 -6.13
C ASP A 36 13.13 15.56 -5.94
N ILE A 37 12.44 15.05 -4.91
CA ILE A 37 11.04 15.39 -4.65
C ILE A 37 10.90 16.84 -4.13
N ARG A 38 11.92 17.41 -3.47
CA ARG A 38 11.89 18.81 -3.04
C ARG A 38 11.62 19.78 -4.20
N ARG A 39 12.05 19.40 -5.42
CA ARG A 39 11.92 20.24 -6.63
C ARG A 39 10.61 20.04 -7.37
N GLU A 40 10.03 18.86 -7.28
CA GLU A 40 8.71 18.61 -7.84
C GLU A 40 7.69 19.18 -6.85
N LYS A 41 7.48 20.51 -6.92
CA LYS A 41 6.39 21.19 -6.21
C LYS A 41 5.17 20.30 -6.33
N LEU A 42 4.77 19.64 -5.24
CA LEU A 42 3.53 18.89 -5.16
C LEU A 42 2.48 19.80 -5.78
N LYS A 43 2.05 19.49 -7.01
CA LYS A 43 0.98 20.23 -7.70
C LYS A 43 -0.37 20.01 -7.03
N VAL A 44 -0.36 19.33 -5.88
CA VAL A 44 -1.45 19.25 -4.96
C VAL A 44 -1.63 20.66 -4.40
N ASN A 45 -2.80 21.24 -4.65
CA ASN A 45 -3.23 22.52 -4.10
C ASN A 45 -3.45 22.37 -2.58
N LEU A 46 -2.39 22.04 -1.85
CA LEU A 46 -2.43 21.94 -0.40
C LEU A 46 -2.59 23.35 0.13
N LYS A 47 -3.57 23.55 1.00
CA LYS A 47 -3.71 24.81 1.74
C LYS A 47 -2.57 24.87 2.74
N ARG A 48 -1.41 25.34 2.28
CA ARG A 48 -0.25 25.51 3.16
C ARG A 48 -0.61 26.57 4.18
N HIS A 49 -0.76 26.18 5.43
CA HIS A 49 -0.58 27.11 6.53
C HIS A 49 0.87 27.59 6.45
N GLN A 50 1.07 28.91 6.42
CA GLN A 50 2.41 29.49 6.31
C GLN A 50 3.25 29.06 7.51
N CYS A 51 4.30 28.28 7.23
CA CYS A 51 5.41 28.07 8.14
C CYS A 51 6.46 29.16 7.84
N ASP A 52 7.21 29.59 8.85
CA ASP A 52 8.30 30.56 8.68
C ASP A 52 9.40 30.07 7.73
N TYR A 53 9.46 28.76 7.49
CA TYR A 53 10.36 28.14 6.53
C TYR A 53 9.65 27.86 5.20
N PRO A 54 10.12 28.43 4.08
CA PRO A 54 9.46 28.30 2.78
C PRO A 54 9.44 26.86 2.23
N GLU A 55 10.32 26.01 2.74
CA GLU A 55 10.45 24.60 2.32
C GLU A 55 9.56 23.65 3.14
N CYS A 56 9.00 24.12 4.25
CA CYS A 56 8.18 23.32 5.16
C CYS A 56 6.71 23.70 5.03
N GLY A 57 5.83 22.70 5.16
CA GLY A 57 4.40 22.90 5.03
C GLY A 57 3.61 22.01 5.98
N TRP A 58 2.48 22.53 6.42
CA TRP A 58 1.49 21.79 7.20
C TRP A 58 0.21 21.65 6.40
N CYS A 59 -0.41 20.48 6.50
CA CYS A 59 -1.73 20.20 5.95
C CYS A 59 -2.43 19.12 6.76
N ASP A 60 -3.73 18.92 6.52
CA ASP A 60 -4.44 17.79 7.08
C ASP A 60 -3.95 16.48 6.43
N ALA A 61 -3.82 15.44 7.24
CA ALA A 61 -3.42 14.11 6.78
C ALA A 61 -4.38 13.56 5.71
N ASP A 62 -5.66 13.93 5.79
CA ASP A 62 -6.66 13.56 4.79
C ASP A 62 -6.35 14.17 3.41
N GLU A 63 -5.74 15.35 3.33
CA GLU A 63 -5.33 15.92 2.03
C GLU A 63 -4.30 15.03 1.33
N ILE A 64 -3.36 14.45 2.09
CA ILE A 64 -2.39 13.50 1.57
C ILE A 64 -3.04 12.15 1.26
N ASP A 65 -3.94 11.68 2.12
CA ASP A 65 -4.71 10.46 1.86
C ASP A 65 -5.62 10.58 0.63
N GLU A 66 -6.03 11.79 0.25
CA GLU A 66 -6.83 12.06 -0.94
C GLU A 66 -6.00 12.36 -2.21
N ALA A 67 -4.72 12.73 -2.07
CA ALA A 67 -3.88 13.12 -3.19
C ALA A 67 -3.66 11.97 -4.22
N CYS A 68 -3.56 12.30 -5.50
CA CYS A 68 -3.07 11.36 -6.52
C CYS A 68 -1.65 11.75 -6.92
N PHE A 69 -0.67 10.89 -6.63
CA PHE A 69 0.71 11.15 -6.97
C PHE A 69 1.01 10.78 -8.43
N SER A 70 1.47 11.75 -9.23
CA SER A 70 1.93 11.51 -10.60
C SER A 70 3.26 10.77 -10.64
N THR A 71 4.09 11.01 -9.63
CA THR A 71 5.46 10.56 -9.56
C THR A 71 5.53 9.24 -8.82
N VAL A 72 6.16 8.25 -9.46
CA VAL A 72 6.19 6.85 -9.04
C VAL A 72 6.50 6.75 -7.55
N LEU A 73 7.59 7.37 -7.10
CA LEU A 73 8.13 7.21 -5.74
C LEU A 73 7.57 8.20 -4.71
N MET A 74 6.68 9.10 -5.11
CA MET A 74 6.26 10.18 -4.21
C MET A 74 5.39 9.67 -3.06
N TRP A 75 4.53 8.68 -3.30
CA TRP A 75 3.74 8.09 -2.22
C TRP A 75 4.61 7.37 -1.16
N SER A 76 5.76 6.81 -1.56
CA SER A 76 6.62 6.00 -0.68
C SER A 76 7.51 6.85 0.24
N THR A 77 7.50 8.17 0.07
CA THR A 77 8.11 9.10 1.03
C THR A 77 7.16 9.45 2.18
N PHE A 78 5.85 9.26 2.02
CA PHE A 78 4.87 9.57 3.06
C PHE A 78 4.67 8.37 3.99
N PHE A 79 4.90 8.59 5.28
CA PHE A 79 4.79 7.56 6.30
C PHE A 79 4.14 8.08 7.58
N ARG A 80 3.68 7.14 8.40
CA ARG A 80 3.30 7.31 9.80
C ARG A 80 4.22 6.45 10.65
N ALA A 81 4.34 6.78 11.91
CA ALA A 81 5.05 6.01 12.92
C ALA A 81 4.05 5.37 13.90
N ILE A 82 4.24 4.09 14.19
CA ILE A 82 3.60 3.40 15.31
C ILE A 82 4.57 3.47 16.48
N ILE A 83 4.15 4.19 17.52
CA ILE A 83 5.01 4.64 18.62
C ILE A 83 4.55 3.94 19.90
N PRO A 84 5.43 3.20 20.60
CA PRO A 84 5.12 2.61 21.89
C PRO A 84 4.97 3.71 22.95
N ALA A 85 3.97 3.57 23.81
CA ALA A 85 3.79 4.37 25.02
C ALA A 85 4.55 3.69 26.17
N TRP A 86 5.61 4.36 26.63
CA TRP A 86 6.66 3.79 27.49
C TRP A 86 6.14 3.23 28.82
N LYS A 87 5.01 3.71 29.32
CA LYS A 87 4.52 3.38 30.67
C LYS A 87 3.34 2.39 30.70
N GLN A 88 2.74 2.04 29.56
CA GLN A 88 1.45 1.34 29.56
C GLN A 88 1.38 0.15 28.61
N GLY A 89 2.44 -0.15 27.85
CA GLY A 89 2.37 -1.17 26.78
C GLY A 89 1.39 -0.79 25.66
N ASN A 90 0.87 0.44 25.69
CA ASN A 90 0.00 0.98 24.66
C ASN A 90 0.84 1.43 23.47
N TYR A 91 0.22 1.54 22.31
CA TYR A 91 0.83 2.15 21.13
C TYR A 91 -0.03 3.31 20.66
N ARG A 92 0.56 4.22 19.90
CA ARG A 92 -0.14 5.29 19.20
C ARG A 92 0.35 5.41 17.76
N ILE A 93 -0.50 5.89 16.88
CA ILE A 93 -0.16 6.21 15.49
C ILE A 93 0.07 7.73 15.37
N SER A 94 1.16 8.13 14.72
CA SER A 94 1.46 9.54 14.46
C SER A 94 0.60 10.13 13.32
N GLY A 95 0.78 11.43 13.09
CA GLY A 95 0.45 12.07 11.82
C GLY A 95 1.29 11.56 10.65
N ILE A 96 1.14 12.19 9.49
CA ILE A 96 1.93 11.86 8.29
C ILE A 96 3.19 12.74 8.23
N ALA A 97 4.34 12.12 8.02
CA ALA A 97 5.59 12.80 7.71
C ALA A 97 6.07 12.42 6.31
N GLN A 98 7.00 13.21 5.77
CA GLN A 98 7.65 12.99 4.49
C GLN A 98 9.15 12.70 4.69
N GLY A 99 9.65 11.56 4.24
CA GLY A 99 11.07 11.21 4.34
C GLY A 99 11.89 11.91 3.25
N LEU A 100 12.87 12.73 3.64
CA LEU A 100 13.65 13.53 2.69
C LEU A 100 15.15 13.23 2.63
N GLU A 101 15.79 12.84 3.75
CA GLU A 101 17.25 12.66 3.76
C GLU A 101 17.68 11.42 4.55
N SER A 102 17.60 11.49 5.88
CA SER A 102 18.04 10.44 6.79
C SER A 102 16.84 9.79 7.46
N LEU A 103 16.86 8.46 7.56
CA LEU A 103 15.91 7.69 8.36
C LEU A 103 16.52 7.24 9.69
N ALA A 104 17.70 7.75 10.07
CA ALA A 104 18.30 7.45 11.37
C ALA A 104 17.51 8.05 12.54
N VAL A 105 16.96 9.23 12.31
CA VAL A 105 15.99 9.93 13.15
C VAL A 105 14.93 10.49 12.20
N VAL A 106 13.66 10.36 12.56
CA VAL A 106 12.56 10.92 11.78
C VAL A 106 11.71 11.84 12.64
N GLY A 107 11.36 13.01 12.11
CA GLY A 107 10.34 13.88 12.69
C GLY A 107 8.94 13.44 12.27
N VAL A 108 8.05 13.13 13.21
CA VAL A 108 6.63 12.86 12.90
C VAL A 108 5.68 13.73 13.71
N PRO A 109 4.54 14.18 13.15
CA PRO A 109 3.57 14.95 13.92
C PRO A 109 2.98 14.12 15.06
N TRP A 110 2.82 14.73 16.24
CA TRP A 110 2.18 14.06 17.37
C TRP A 110 0.71 13.74 17.10
N GLU A 111 0.02 14.66 16.42
CA GLU A 111 -1.39 14.55 16.07
C GLU A 111 -1.61 13.70 14.82
N ARG A 112 -2.51 12.72 14.93
CA ARG A 112 -2.83 11.77 13.86
C ARG A 112 -3.31 12.43 12.56
N ASN A 113 -4.06 13.51 12.69
CA ASN A 113 -4.68 14.18 11.56
C ASN A 113 -3.77 15.26 10.95
N ALA A 114 -2.58 15.49 11.50
CA ALA A 114 -1.62 16.43 10.96
C ALA A 114 -0.71 15.75 9.93
N CYS A 115 -0.24 16.55 8.97
CA CYS A 115 0.84 16.18 8.06
C CYS A 115 1.91 17.27 8.00
N ILE A 116 3.17 16.85 8.12
CA ILE A 116 4.35 17.68 7.88
C ILE A 116 4.93 17.32 6.50
N LEU A 117 5.20 18.36 5.73
CA LEU A 117 5.86 18.31 4.43
C LEU A 117 7.17 19.08 4.53
N GLY A 118 8.18 18.64 3.77
CA GLY A 118 9.47 19.33 3.78
C GLY A 118 10.39 18.82 4.87
N ASP A 119 11.45 19.59 5.13
CA ASP A 119 12.58 19.17 5.95
C ASP A 119 12.23 19.08 7.44
N ASP A 120 12.79 18.09 8.12
CA ASP A 120 12.47 17.73 9.52
C ASP A 120 12.75 18.88 10.51
N MET A 121 13.67 19.77 10.14
CA MET A 121 14.18 20.88 10.95
C MET A 121 13.13 21.94 11.34
N CYS A 122 11.98 22.00 10.67
CA CYS A 122 10.99 23.06 10.90
C CYS A 122 10.02 22.80 12.07
N SER A 123 10.08 21.64 12.73
CA SER A 123 8.92 21.13 13.46
C SER A 123 9.11 20.83 14.96
N THR A 124 10.18 21.31 15.60
CA THR A 124 10.49 20.97 17.01
C THR A 124 9.33 21.19 18.00
N TYR A 125 8.36 22.06 17.70
CA TYR A 125 7.19 22.29 18.56
C TYR A 125 6.04 21.29 18.40
N TYR A 126 5.95 20.58 17.28
CA TYR A 126 4.78 19.76 16.93
C TYR A 126 5.13 18.35 16.43
N SER A 127 6.42 18.07 16.27
CA SER A 127 6.92 16.75 15.94
C SER A 127 7.59 16.09 17.15
N VAL A 128 7.69 14.77 17.07
CA VAL A 128 8.57 13.99 17.91
C VAL A 128 9.64 13.37 17.04
N GLU A 129 10.88 13.46 17.50
CA GLU A 129 12.02 12.78 16.90
C GLU A 129 12.02 11.31 17.35
N LEU A 130 12.04 10.41 16.38
CA LEU A 130 11.96 8.98 16.63
C LEU A 130 13.08 8.24 15.92
N HIS A 131 13.54 7.15 16.54
CA HIS A 131 14.44 6.21 15.89
C HIS A 131 13.63 5.06 15.28
N PRO A 132 13.57 4.94 13.95
CA PRO A 132 12.93 3.79 13.33
C PRO A 132 13.64 2.49 13.71
N ILE A 133 12.88 1.42 13.91
CA ILE A 133 13.42 0.08 14.12
C ILE A 133 12.81 -0.91 13.13
N SER A 134 13.55 -1.98 12.81
CA SER A 134 13.03 -3.07 11.99
C SER A 134 11.99 -3.89 12.78
N LEU A 135 10.99 -4.45 12.09
CA LEU A 135 10.08 -5.43 12.69
C LEU A 135 10.78 -6.75 13.07
N LEU A 136 11.93 -7.02 12.44
CA LEU A 136 12.74 -8.20 12.72
C LEU A 136 13.54 -8.05 14.01
N ASP A 137 13.92 -6.83 14.35
CA ASP A 137 14.68 -6.54 15.55
C ASP A 137 13.75 -6.64 16.76
N ASP A 138 14.30 -7.12 17.87
CA ASP A 138 13.61 -6.98 19.14
C ASP A 138 13.70 -5.54 19.62
N PRO A 139 12.62 -5.01 20.21
CA PRO A 139 12.66 -3.67 20.76
C PRO A 139 13.78 -3.59 21.81
N PRO A 140 14.53 -2.48 21.85
CA PRO A 140 15.63 -2.35 22.80
C PRO A 140 15.10 -2.48 24.24
N VAL A 141 15.68 -3.42 25.00
CA VAL A 141 15.22 -3.77 26.37
C VAL A 141 15.56 -2.67 27.38
N GLU A 142 16.65 -1.91 27.17
CA GLU A 142 17.23 -1.02 28.19
C GLU A 142 17.85 0.27 27.63
N ARG A 143 17.12 1.10 26.86
CA ARG A 143 17.59 2.49 26.68
C ARG A 143 17.08 3.34 27.84
N LYS A 144 18.01 3.75 28.70
CA LYS A 144 17.80 4.63 29.88
C LYS A 144 17.39 6.04 29.48
N ASP A 145 17.63 6.39 28.22
CA ASP A 145 17.45 7.68 27.62
C ASP A 145 16.20 7.60 26.74
N GLU A 146 15.30 8.57 26.93
CA GLU A 146 13.94 8.77 26.39
C GLU A 146 13.79 8.72 24.86
N THR A 147 14.82 8.23 24.15
CA THR A 147 14.89 7.98 22.71
C THR A 147 13.77 7.05 22.25
N SER A 148 12.66 7.69 21.88
CA SER A 148 11.44 7.05 21.42
C SER A 148 11.71 6.36 20.10
N TRP A 149 11.67 5.03 20.08
CA TRP A 149 11.74 4.25 18.84
C TRP A 149 10.36 4.10 18.21
N CYS A 150 10.31 3.71 16.93
CA CYS A 150 9.02 3.48 16.26
C CYS A 150 9.09 2.45 15.12
N TYR A 151 7.92 1.92 14.75
CA TYR A 151 7.75 1.20 13.49
C TYR A 151 7.16 2.12 12.43
N LEU A 152 7.81 2.23 11.29
CA LEU A 152 7.31 3.07 10.21
C LEU A 152 6.33 2.31 9.32
N ILE A 153 5.30 2.98 8.84
CA ILE A 153 4.33 2.44 7.89
C ILE A 153 4.02 3.51 6.84
N HIS A 154 4.03 3.17 5.55
CA HIS A 154 3.59 4.11 4.52
C HIS A 154 2.16 4.59 4.82
N ALA A 155 1.89 5.88 4.62
CA ALA A 155 0.56 6.44 4.86
C ALA A 155 -0.52 5.68 4.06
N ARG A 156 -0.21 5.32 2.81
CA ARG A 156 -1.06 4.48 1.94
C ARG A 156 -1.32 3.09 2.50
N CYS A 157 -0.29 2.44 3.05
CA CYS A 157 -0.42 1.11 3.62
C CYS A 157 -1.26 1.15 4.91
N TRP A 158 -1.09 2.19 5.73
CA TRP A 158 -1.94 2.42 6.90
C TRP A 158 -3.41 2.57 6.50
N LYS A 159 -3.72 3.42 5.49
CA LYS A 159 -5.09 3.64 5.04
C LYS A 159 -5.75 2.37 4.50
N LEU A 160 -5.01 1.55 3.74
CA LEU A 160 -5.49 0.24 3.27
C LEU A 160 -5.78 -0.70 4.45
N LEU A 161 -4.86 -0.78 5.41
CA LEU A 161 -4.99 -1.64 6.60
C LEU A 161 -6.18 -1.21 7.47
N GLU A 162 -6.36 0.09 7.69
CA GLU A 162 -7.52 0.65 8.40
C GLU A 162 -8.83 0.35 7.66
N GLY A 163 -8.84 0.38 6.33
CA GLY A 163 -10.02 -0.02 5.55
C GLY A 163 -10.38 -1.51 5.69
N MET A 164 -9.39 -2.39 5.92
CA MET A 164 -9.61 -3.83 6.08
C MET A 164 -10.01 -4.23 7.49
N ILE A 165 -9.42 -3.61 8.51
CA ILE A 165 -9.64 -3.95 9.92
C ILE A 165 -10.73 -3.08 10.55
N GLY A 166 -10.93 -1.87 10.04
CA GLY A 166 -11.83 -0.86 10.60
C GLY A 166 -11.22 -0.17 11.84
N PRO A 167 -12.07 0.41 12.70
CA PRO A 167 -11.64 1.17 13.89
C PRO A 167 -10.71 0.38 14.84
N GLN A 168 -10.85 -0.95 14.85
CA GLN A 168 -10.06 -1.85 15.69
C GLN A 168 -8.55 -1.81 15.39
N ALA A 169 -8.14 -1.41 14.18
CA ALA A 169 -6.72 -1.22 13.86
C ALA A 169 -6.05 -0.21 14.82
N LYS A 170 -6.80 0.83 15.22
CA LYS A 170 -6.33 1.87 16.12
C LYS A 170 -6.50 1.49 17.59
N GLU A 171 -7.62 0.86 17.92
CA GLU A 171 -7.95 0.50 19.31
C GLU A 171 -7.07 -0.65 19.83
N GLN A 172 -6.60 -1.51 18.94
CA GLN A 172 -5.81 -2.72 19.27
C GLN A 172 -4.43 -2.69 18.62
N LEU A 173 -3.76 -1.53 18.63
CA LEU A 173 -2.42 -1.38 18.07
C LEU A 173 -1.38 -2.39 18.60
N PRO A 174 -1.36 -2.80 19.89
CA PRO A 174 -0.45 -3.86 20.35
C PRO A 174 -0.61 -5.17 19.56
N SER A 175 -1.86 -5.61 19.38
CA SER A 175 -2.19 -6.82 18.60
C SER A 175 -1.85 -6.65 17.13
N LEU A 176 -2.06 -5.45 16.56
CA LEU A 176 -1.69 -5.14 15.19
C LEU A 176 -0.17 -5.18 14.97
N VAL A 177 0.61 -4.60 15.88
CA VAL A 177 2.08 -4.66 15.84
C VAL A 177 2.55 -6.10 15.95
N SER A 178 1.95 -6.91 16.83
CA SER A 178 2.25 -8.35 16.94
C SER A 178 1.97 -9.08 15.62
N ALA A 179 0.81 -8.85 15.00
CA ALA A 179 0.45 -9.42 13.71
C ALA A 179 1.44 -9.01 12.60
N LEU A 180 1.80 -7.72 12.53
CA LEU A 180 2.77 -7.19 11.57
C LEU A 180 4.13 -7.87 11.76
N ARG A 181 4.62 -8.00 12.99
CA ARG A 181 5.89 -8.69 13.29
C ARG A 181 5.86 -10.16 12.89
N GLN A 182 4.78 -10.89 13.23
CA GLN A 182 4.62 -12.28 12.85
C GLN A 182 4.60 -12.45 11.32
N LYS A 183 3.82 -11.62 10.62
CA LYS A 183 3.79 -11.63 9.15
C LYS A 183 5.15 -11.30 8.56
N PHE A 184 5.86 -10.31 9.09
CA PHE A 184 7.17 -9.94 8.58
C PHE A 184 8.20 -11.05 8.77
N LYS A 185 8.15 -11.78 9.90
CA LYS A 185 8.95 -12.99 10.13
C LYS A 185 8.56 -14.13 9.18
N SER A 186 7.27 -14.27 8.86
CA SER A 186 6.75 -15.32 7.97
C SER A 186 6.96 -15.02 6.49
N LEU A 187 7.13 -13.75 6.11
CA LEU A 187 7.58 -13.35 4.79
C LEU A 187 9.01 -13.86 4.63
N SER A 188 9.13 -15.12 4.24
CA SER A 188 10.39 -15.72 3.82
C SER A 188 10.87 -14.95 2.61
N PHE A 189 11.60 -13.85 2.80
CA PHE A 189 12.19 -13.05 1.71
C PHE A 189 13.30 -13.82 0.96
N GLY A 190 13.23 -15.17 0.92
CA GLY A 190 14.37 -16.02 0.59
C GLY A 190 15.48 -15.97 1.65
N LEU A 191 15.23 -15.39 2.83
CA LEU A 191 16.18 -15.32 3.96
C LEU A 191 16.24 -16.64 4.75
N GLY A 192 16.06 -17.77 4.08
CA GLY A 192 16.44 -19.06 4.63
C GLY A 192 17.96 -19.12 4.76
N GLY A 193 18.50 -18.72 5.91
CA GLY A 193 19.85 -19.09 6.33
C GLY A 193 21.02 -18.17 5.96
N HIS A 194 20.80 -16.99 5.38
CA HIS A 194 21.87 -16.01 5.19
C HIS A 194 21.62 -14.76 6.03
N THR A 195 21.99 -14.85 7.31
CA THR A 195 22.19 -13.71 8.22
C THR A 195 23.46 -12.91 7.90
N THR A 196 24.11 -13.17 6.76
CA THR A 196 25.35 -12.52 6.37
C THR A 196 25.13 -11.63 5.15
N SER A 197 25.10 -10.33 5.43
CA SER A 197 25.14 -9.17 4.55
C SER A 197 23.96 -8.98 3.58
N LEU A 198 23.22 -7.90 3.84
CA LEU A 198 22.30 -7.23 2.91
C LEU A 198 22.98 -6.77 1.60
N SER A 199 24.28 -7.04 1.40
CA SER A 199 25.04 -6.66 0.20
C SER A 199 24.87 -7.60 -1.00
N GLY A 200 24.22 -8.76 -0.86
CA GLY A 200 24.21 -9.78 -1.93
C GLY A 200 22.85 -10.26 -2.44
N CYS A 201 21.75 -10.02 -1.72
CA CYS A 201 20.47 -10.61 -2.11
C CYS A 201 19.80 -9.83 -3.25
N SER A 202 20.00 -10.32 -4.47
CA SER A 202 19.34 -9.91 -5.72
C SER A 202 17.80 -9.88 -5.65
N MET A 203 17.16 -10.47 -4.64
CA MET A 203 15.70 -10.34 -4.46
C MET A 203 15.30 -9.39 -3.32
N CYS A 204 16.15 -9.22 -2.31
CA CYS A 204 15.86 -8.43 -1.10
C CYS A 204 16.20 -6.94 -1.30
N VAL A 205 17.25 -6.65 -2.09
CA VAL A 205 17.66 -5.27 -2.48
C VAL A 205 16.96 -4.81 -3.77
N HIS A 206 16.32 -5.73 -4.51
CA HIS A 206 15.67 -5.43 -5.79
C HIS A 206 14.26 -4.80 -5.78
N PRO A 207 13.52 -4.62 -4.67
CA PRO A 207 12.33 -3.75 -4.71
C PRO A 207 12.69 -2.34 -5.18
N LEU A 208 13.90 -1.86 -4.86
CA LEU A 208 14.42 -0.57 -5.32
C LEU A 208 14.87 -0.57 -6.79
N ARG A 209 15.39 -1.71 -7.31
CA ARG A 209 15.77 -1.82 -8.73
C ARG A 209 14.57 -2.00 -9.65
N ASN A 210 13.54 -2.72 -9.20
CA ASN A 210 12.34 -2.89 -9.99
C ASN A 210 11.34 -1.78 -9.62
N ARG A 211 11.64 -0.55 -10.11
CA ARG A 211 10.81 0.67 -9.98
C ARG A 211 9.31 0.44 -10.25
N SER A 212 9.00 -0.63 -10.96
CA SER A 212 7.65 -1.06 -11.29
C SER A 212 6.82 -1.45 -10.04
N TYR A 213 7.45 -1.87 -8.93
CA TYR A 213 6.78 -2.11 -7.63
C TYR A 213 6.65 -0.87 -6.74
N MET A 214 7.09 0.28 -7.21
CA MET A 214 7.10 1.49 -6.39
C MET A 214 5.93 2.41 -6.74
N ARG A 215 4.80 1.89 -7.20
CA ARG A 215 3.62 2.68 -7.58
C ARG A 215 2.60 2.69 -6.46
N ASP A 216 1.85 3.80 -6.32
CA ASP A 216 0.90 4.01 -5.21
C ASP A 216 -0.09 2.83 -5.12
N PRO A 217 -0.08 2.04 -4.04
CA PRO A 217 -0.97 0.88 -3.94
C PRO A 217 -2.42 1.30 -3.70
N LEU A 218 -2.72 2.51 -3.22
CA LEU A 218 -4.07 2.91 -2.86
C LEU A 218 -4.81 3.64 -3.99
N ARG A 219 -4.17 4.58 -4.69
CA ARG A 219 -4.85 5.40 -5.72
C ARG A 219 -4.21 5.26 -7.09
N LEU A 220 -4.75 4.34 -7.89
CA LEU A 220 -4.24 4.06 -9.23
C LEU A 220 -4.99 4.84 -10.29
N ARG A 221 -4.28 5.74 -10.97
CA ARG A 221 -4.85 6.55 -12.06
C ARG A 221 -5.44 5.68 -13.19
N SER A 222 -4.79 4.56 -13.50
CA SER A 222 -5.27 3.60 -14.50
C SER A 222 -6.62 2.98 -14.12
N VAL A 223 -6.81 2.65 -12.84
CA VAL A 223 -8.08 2.13 -12.31
C VAL A 223 -9.15 3.21 -12.35
N GLN A 224 -8.84 4.43 -11.88
CA GLN A 224 -9.79 5.56 -11.92
C GLN A 224 -10.24 5.88 -13.35
N GLN A 225 -9.32 5.90 -14.31
CA GLN A 225 -9.64 6.10 -15.73
C GLN A 225 -10.51 4.98 -16.29
N LEU A 226 -10.24 3.73 -15.91
CA LEU A 226 -11.05 2.59 -16.33
C LEU A 226 -12.47 2.68 -15.79
N ILE A 227 -12.62 3.02 -14.50
CA ILE A 227 -13.92 3.22 -13.84
C ILE A 227 -14.69 4.35 -14.51
N ALA A 228 -14.08 5.53 -14.69
CA ALA A 228 -14.72 6.66 -15.35
C ALA A 228 -15.21 6.32 -16.76
N LYS A 229 -14.41 5.56 -17.52
CA LYS A 229 -14.78 5.09 -18.85
C LYS A 229 -15.88 4.03 -18.81
N ALA A 230 -15.91 3.16 -17.80
CA ALA A 230 -17.01 2.21 -17.61
C ALA A 230 -18.34 2.93 -17.34
N ILE A 231 -18.34 3.97 -16.51
CA ILE A 231 -19.50 4.83 -16.25
C ILE A 231 -19.97 5.52 -17.54
N GLN A 232 -19.04 6.15 -18.26
CA GLN A 232 -19.34 6.84 -19.53
C GLN A 232 -19.96 5.88 -20.56
N ARG A 233 -19.47 4.64 -20.64
CA ARG A 233 -20.01 3.64 -21.57
C ARG A 233 -21.42 3.18 -21.16
N ARG A 234 -21.68 2.99 -19.86
CA ARG A 234 -23.00 2.61 -19.35
C ARG A 234 -24.04 3.69 -19.66
N SER A 235 -23.71 4.95 -19.42
CA SER A 235 -24.62 6.06 -19.73
C SER A 235 -24.92 6.15 -21.23
N ALA A 236 -23.91 6.01 -22.09
CA ALA A 236 -24.10 5.99 -23.54
C ALA A 236 -24.97 4.80 -24.03
N LYS A 237 -24.83 3.61 -23.43
CA LYS A 237 -25.68 2.45 -23.73
C LYS A 237 -27.13 2.70 -23.33
N SER A 238 -27.37 3.27 -22.14
CA SER A 238 -28.71 3.58 -21.63
C SER A 238 -29.46 4.57 -22.55
N LEU A 239 -28.78 5.57 -23.09
CA LEU A 239 -29.36 6.51 -24.05
C LEU A 239 -29.76 5.82 -25.36
N LYS A 240 -28.91 4.96 -25.92
CA LYS A 240 -29.21 4.20 -27.14
C LYS A 240 -30.40 3.25 -26.97
N LEU A 241 -30.53 2.61 -25.80
CA LEU A 241 -31.68 1.75 -25.50
C LEU A 241 -33.01 2.52 -25.53
N LYS A 242 -33.01 3.79 -25.12
CA LYS A 242 -34.22 4.64 -25.18
C LYS A 242 -34.59 5.04 -26.61
N GLU A 243 -33.61 5.23 -27.49
CA GLU A 243 -33.82 5.61 -28.89
C GLU A 243 -34.23 4.43 -29.80
N VAL A 244 -33.85 3.20 -29.46
CA VAL A 244 -34.07 2.00 -30.30
C VAL A 244 -35.47 1.37 -30.12
N THR A 245 -36.44 2.10 -29.56
CA THR A 245 -37.86 1.69 -29.56
C THR A 245 -38.51 1.64 -30.95
N ARG A 246 -37.79 1.96 -32.03
CA ARG A 246 -38.17 1.61 -33.41
C ARG A 246 -37.51 0.29 -33.83
N ALA A 247 -38.33 -0.76 -33.82
CA ALA A 247 -38.00 -2.14 -34.15
C ALA A 247 -37.19 -2.30 -35.44
N THR A 248 -35.87 -2.37 -35.32
CA THR A 248 -35.03 -3.04 -36.29
C THR A 248 -34.87 -4.46 -35.80
N VAL A 249 -35.55 -5.40 -36.46
CA VAL A 249 -35.36 -6.84 -36.25
C VAL A 249 -33.89 -7.13 -36.52
N ARG A 250 -33.09 -7.28 -35.47
CA ARG A 250 -31.71 -7.72 -35.62
C ARG A 250 -31.76 -9.12 -36.22
N PRO A 251 -31.13 -9.37 -37.37
CA PRO A 251 -31.01 -10.72 -37.88
C PRO A 251 -30.37 -11.58 -36.80
N ARG A 252 -31.01 -12.71 -36.45
CA ARG A 252 -30.43 -13.70 -35.52
C ARG A 252 -29.08 -14.10 -36.10
N SER A 253 -28.00 -13.65 -35.48
CA SER A 253 -26.68 -14.15 -35.83
C SER A 253 -26.64 -15.62 -35.41
N PHE A 254 -26.12 -16.48 -36.28
CA PHE A 254 -25.97 -17.93 -36.08
C PHE A 254 -25.01 -18.28 -34.91
N ARG A 255 -24.64 -17.32 -34.05
CA ARG A 255 -23.43 -17.36 -33.21
C ARG A 255 -23.70 -17.43 -31.70
N ASP A 256 -24.96 -17.43 -31.27
CA ASP A 256 -25.35 -17.40 -29.86
C ASP A 256 -25.80 -18.76 -29.28
N ASP A 257 -25.75 -19.84 -30.08
CA ASP A 257 -26.32 -21.16 -29.75
C ASP A 257 -25.59 -21.94 -28.64
N LEU A 258 -24.44 -21.44 -28.17
CA LEU A 258 -23.71 -22.10 -27.08
C LEU A 258 -24.44 -21.89 -25.73
N PRO A 259 -24.58 -22.95 -24.92
CA PRO A 259 -24.98 -22.80 -23.52
C PRO A 259 -24.08 -21.82 -22.77
N MET A 260 -24.65 -21.11 -21.79
CA MET A 260 -23.93 -20.04 -21.08
C MET A 260 -22.71 -20.57 -20.32
N GLU A 261 -22.82 -21.77 -19.77
CA GLU A 261 -21.75 -22.48 -19.07
C GLU A 261 -20.53 -22.68 -19.98
N ILE A 262 -20.77 -23.02 -21.25
CA ILE A 262 -19.70 -23.17 -22.24
C ILE A 262 -19.08 -21.80 -22.59
N LYS A 263 -19.89 -20.75 -22.71
CA LYS A 263 -19.38 -19.37 -22.93
C LYS A 263 -18.48 -18.94 -21.76
N TYR A 264 -18.88 -19.22 -20.52
CA TYR A 264 -18.08 -18.94 -19.33
C TYR A 264 -16.76 -19.71 -19.36
N LEU A 265 -16.79 -21.03 -19.60
CA LEU A 265 -15.57 -21.84 -19.70
C LEU A 265 -14.61 -21.30 -20.77
N ILE A 266 -15.11 -20.91 -21.94
CA ILE A 266 -14.26 -20.32 -22.99
C ILE A 266 -13.66 -19.00 -22.51
N ILE A 267 -14.45 -18.11 -21.92
CA ILE A 267 -13.96 -16.82 -21.40
C ILE A 267 -12.90 -17.05 -20.32
N GLU A 268 -13.12 -17.99 -19.40
CA GLU A 268 -12.20 -18.32 -18.31
C GLU A 268 -10.86 -18.88 -18.79
N ASN A 269 -10.86 -19.58 -19.93
CA ASN A 269 -9.66 -20.12 -20.55
C ASN A 269 -9.05 -19.19 -21.62
N THR A 270 -9.65 -18.03 -21.84
CA THR A 270 -9.16 -17.02 -22.79
C THR A 270 -8.27 -16.02 -22.07
N ARG A 271 -7.17 -15.59 -22.70
CA ARG A 271 -6.31 -14.53 -22.15
C ARG A 271 -7.11 -13.24 -21.94
N GLU A 272 -6.72 -12.45 -20.95
CA GLU A 272 -7.45 -11.25 -20.54
C GLU A 272 -7.58 -10.24 -21.70
N ILE A 273 -6.54 -10.16 -22.55
CA ILE A 273 -6.52 -9.28 -23.73
C ILE A 273 -7.49 -9.74 -24.84
N ASP A 274 -7.74 -11.04 -24.92
CA ASP A 274 -8.54 -11.64 -25.98
C ASP A 274 -10.02 -11.72 -25.57
N THR A 275 -10.33 -11.64 -24.27
CA THR A 275 -11.70 -11.74 -23.74
C THR A 275 -12.64 -10.70 -24.33
N ALA A 276 -12.22 -9.43 -24.40
CA ALA A 276 -13.05 -8.37 -24.98
C ALA A 276 -13.27 -8.55 -26.48
N ASN A 277 -12.23 -9.01 -27.20
CA ASN A 277 -12.30 -9.29 -28.64
C ASN A 277 -13.20 -10.50 -28.92
N LEU A 278 -13.11 -11.55 -28.09
CA LEU A 278 -13.95 -12.74 -28.15
C LEU A 278 -15.43 -12.36 -28.02
N ILE A 279 -15.79 -11.66 -26.94
CA ILE A 279 -17.18 -11.23 -26.70
C ILE A 279 -17.71 -10.39 -27.86
N ALA A 280 -16.89 -9.47 -28.38
CA ALA A 280 -17.27 -8.63 -29.52
C ALA A 280 -17.39 -9.42 -30.84
N ALA A 281 -16.48 -10.37 -31.11
CA ALA A 281 -16.45 -11.14 -32.35
C ALA A 281 -17.60 -12.15 -32.47
N PHE A 282 -18.00 -12.71 -31.32
CA PHE A 282 -19.10 -13.67 -31.23
C PHE A 282 -20.45 -13.02 -30.88
N ASP A 283 -20.47 -11.70 -30.63
CA ASP A 283 -21.65 -10.96 -30.17
C ASP A 283 -22.31 -11.60 -28.93
N TRP A 284 -21.47 -12.14 -28.03
CA TRP A 284 -21.97 -12.84 -26.85
C TRP A 284 -22.52 -11.86 -25.81
N PHE A 285 -23.73 -12.15 -25.33
CA PHE A 285 -24.26 -11.50 -24.15
C PHE A 285 -23.79 -12.24 -22.89
N ILE A 286 -23.01 -11.56 -22.07
CA ILE A 286 -22.55 -12.07 -20.77
C ILE A 286 -23.20 -11.24 -19.66
N PRO A 287 -24.03 -11.85 -18.79
CA PRO A 287 -24.71 -11.14 -17.71
C PRO A 287 -23.76 -10.37 -16.78
N ASP A 288 -24.22 -9.23 -16.27
CA ASP A 288 -23.45 -8.42 -15.31
C ASP A 288 -23.07 -9.24 -14.05
N SER A 289 -23.92 -10.19 -13.63
CA SER A 289 -23.64 -11.07 -12.48
C SER A 289 -22.37 -11.91 -12.63
N TYR A 290 -22.03 -12.33 -13.85
CA TYR A 290 -20.78 -13.04 -14.14
C TYR A 290 -19.57 -12.16 -13.84
N TRP A 291 -19.61 -10.90 -14.26
CA TRP A 291 -18.52 -9.95 -14.04
C TRP A 291 -18.41 -9.52 -12.58
N VAL A 292 -19.54 -9.27 -11.91
CA VAL A 292 -19.56 -8.96 -10.47
C VAL A 292 -18.88 -10.07 -9.67
N ALA A 293 -19.20 -11.33 -9.93
CA ALA A 293 -18.63 -12.47 -9.21
C ALA A 293 -17.11 -12.62 -9.36
N ARG A 294 -16.51 -12.01 -10.40
CA ARG A 294 -15.08 -12.12 -10.71
C ARG A 294 -14.29 -10.86 -10.36
N LEU A 295 -14.95 -9.76 -10.01
CA LEU A 295 -14.26 -8.54 -9.65
C LEU A 295 -13.62 -8.68 -8.26
N PRO A 296 -12.31 -8.40 -8.12
CA PRO A 296 -11.64 -8.43 -6.83
C PRO A 296 -11.95 -7.13 -6.06
N PHE A 297 -13.15 -7.05 -5.47
CA PHE A 297 -13.61 -5.87 -4.73
C PHE A 297 -12.73 -5.50 -3.55
N ASP A 298 -12.06 -6.49 -2.95
CA ASP A 298 -11.06 -6.31 -1.90
C ASP A 298 -9.76 -5.66 -2.43
N LEU A 299 -9.47 -5.81 -3.73
CA LEU A 299 -8.34 -5.18 -4.39
C LEU A 299 -8.66 -3.77 -4.92
N ILE A 300 -9.93 -3.46 -5.15
CA ILE A 300 -10.35 -2.22 -5.80
C ILE A 300 -11.41 -1.54 -4.91
N PRO A 301 -10.99 -0.95 -3.78
CA PRO A 301 -11.90 -0.31 -2.84
C PRO A 301 -12.70 0.83 -3.50
N GLU A 302 -12.17 1.44 -4.57
CA GLU A 302 -12.86 2.50 -5.32
C GLU A 302 -14.21 2.04 -5.89
N LEU A 303 -14.41 0.74 -6.11
CA LEU A 303 -15.67 0.20 -6.64
C LEU A 303 -16.77 0.10 -5.58
N GLN A 304 -16.43 0.06 -4.29
CA GLN A 304 -17.42 -0.12 -3.22
C GLN A 304 -18.37 1.09 -3.09
N GLN A 305 -17.96 2.25 -3.59
CA GLN A 305 -18.72 3.50 -3.51
C GLN A 305 -19.60 3.75 -4.73
N ILE A 306 -19.57 2.88 -5.75
CA ILE A 306 -20.23 3.10 -7.03
C ILE A 306 -21.33 2.04 -7.23
N PRO A 307 -22.60 2.45 -7.39
CA PRO A 307 -23.68 1.52 -7.69
C PRO A 307 -23.42 0.72 -8.98
N PHE A 308 -23.63 -0.60 -8.94
CA PHE A 308 -23.28 -1.51 -10.05
C PHE A 308 -24.07 -1.24 -11.34
N ASP A 309 -25.29 -0.70 -11.23
CA ASP A 309 -26.14 -0.33 -12.36
C ASP A 309 -25.59 0.87 -13.16
N GLN A 310 -24.64 1.62 -12.58
CA GLN A 310 -23.94 2.72 -13.23
C GLN A 310 -22.68 2.27 -13.98
N LEU A 311 -22.29 1.00 -13.87
CA LEU A 311 -21.06 0.48 -14.45
C LEU A 311 -21.33 -0.41 -15.68
N ASP A 312 -20.51 -0.23 -16.72
CA ASP A 312 -20.42 -1.20 -17.82
C ASP A 312 -19.57 -2.38 -17.33
N MET A 313 -20.20 -3.34 -16.65
CA MET A 313 -19.52 -4.41 -15.91
C MET A 313 -18.64 -5.28 -16.80
N SER A 314 -19.05 -5.53 -18.05
CA SER A 314 -18.22 -6.29 -19.00
C SER A 314 -16.95 -5.55 -19.39
N TYR A 315 -17.05 -4.24 -19.63
CA TYR A 315 -15.88 -3.41 -19.92
C TYR A 315 -14.95 -3.29 -18.70
N LEU A 316 -15.53 -3.09 -17.51
CA LEU A 316 -14.78 -2.97 -16.28
C LEU A 316 -14.06 -4.29 -15.93
N GLY A 317 -14.76 -5.41 -15.95
CA GLY A 317 -14.21 -6.74 -15.63
C GLY A 317 -13.05 -7.13 -16.54
N ALA A 318 -13.21 -6.97 -17.86
CA ALA A 318 -12.13 -7.22 -18.81
C ALA A 318 -10.95 -6.25 -18.61
N GLY A 319 -11.22 -4.97 -18.35
CA GLY A 319 -10.19 -3.97 -18.10
C GLY A 319 -9.38 -4.24 -16.83
N ILE A 320 -10.02 -4.66 -15.74
CA ILE A 320 -9.33 -5.00 -14.49
C ILE A 320 -8.44 -6.23 -14.67
N ALA A 321 -8.94 -7.27 -15.35
CA ALA A 321 -8.15 -8.45 -15.68
C ALA A 321 -6.90 -8.08 -16.48
N TYR A 322 -7.06 -7.21 -17.49
CA TYR A 322 -5.93 -6.68 -18.26
C TYR A 322 -4.93 -5.91 -17.38
N LEU A 323 -5.40 -5.00 -16.52
CA LEU A 323 -4.51 -4.21 -15.65
C LEU A 323 -3.72 -5.11 -14.69
N LEU A 324 -4.37 -6.10 -14.07
CA LEU A 324 -3.73 -7.11 -13.21
C LEU A 324 -2.63 -7.89 -13.94
N ALA A 325 -2.90 -8.34 -15.16
CA ALA A 325 -1.95 -9.14 -15.93
C ALA A 325 -0.75 -8.34 -16.46
N ARG A 326 -0.93 -7.04 -16.78
CA ARG A 326 0.05 -6.27 -17.58
C ARG A 326 0.66 -5.07 -16.87
N THR A 327 -0.01 -4.49 -15.88
CA THR A 327 0.49 -3.26 -15.26
C THR A 327 1.24 -3.57 -13.96
N PRO A 328 2.46 -3.03 -13.78
CA PRO A 328 3.17 -3.16 -12.51
C PRO A 328 2.41 -2.56 -11.33
N ASP A 329 1.70 -1.46 -11.57
CA ASP A 329 0.87 -0.73 -10.61
C ASP A 329 -0.15 -1.65 -9.92
N MET A 330 -0.96 -2.38 -10.71
CA MET A 330 -1.94 -3.32 -10.16
C MET A 330 -1.29 -4.54 -9.51
N ARG A 331 -0.15 -5.03 -10.03
CA ARG A 331 0.58 -6.12 -9.39
C ARG A 331 1.15 -5.70 -8.04
N ASN A 332 1.64 -4.47 -7.93
CA ASN A 332 2.10 -3.92 -6.66
C ASN A 332 0.93 -3.80 -5.67
N ARG A 333 -0.20 -3.22 -6.10
CA ARG A 333 -1.41 -3.18 -5.28
C ARG A 333 -1.82 -4.58 -4.82
N ALA A 334 -1.87 -5.57 -5.73
CA ALA A 334 -2.24 -6.95 -5.40
C ALA A 334 -1.29 -7.58 -4.38
N ARG A 335 0.02 -7.38 -4.54
CA ARG A 335 1.01 -7.80 -3.55
C ARG A 335 0.76 -7.15 -2.19
N THR A 336 0.63 -5.82 -2.15
CA THR A 336 0.41 -5.08 -0.90
C THR A 336 -0.87 -5.56 -0.22
N VAL A 337 -2.00 -5.58 -0.93
CA VAL A 337 -3.29 -6.05 -0.40
C VAL A 337 -3.22 -7.50 0.07
N GLY A 338 -2.52 -8.38 -0.66
CA GLY A 338 -2.29 -9.76 -0.22
C GLY A 338 -1.57 -9.85 1.13
N ILE A 339 -0.47 -9.09 1.30
CA ILE A 339 0.25 -9.03 2.58
C ILE A 339 -0.67 -8.51 3.69
N LEU A 340 -1.42 -7.42 3.45
CA LEU A 340 -2.31 -6.82 4.44
C LEU A 340 -3.48 -7.74 4.81
N LYS A 341 -4.00 -8.53 3.87
CA LYS A 341 -5.08 -9.50 4.11
C LYS A 341 -4.61 -10.61 5.05
N GLU A 342 -3.42 -11.15 4.82
CA GLU A 342 -2.81 -12.13 5.72
C GLU A 342 -2.50 -11.52 7.11
N THR A 343 -1.98 -10.29 7.17
CA THR A 343 -1.79 -9.57 8.44
C THR A 343 -3.12 -9.39 9.18
N THR A 344 -4.19 -9.06 8.46
CA THR A 344 -5.54 -8.89 9.03
C THR A 344 -6.06 -10.20 9.62
N GLN A 345 -5.84 -11.33 8.95
CA GLN A 345 -6.19 -12.65 9.49
C GLN A 345 -5.40 -12.96 10.78
N MET A 346 -4.09 -12.69 10.79
CA MET A 346 -3.25 -12.86 11.99
C MET A 346 -3.71 -11.94 13.13
N PHE A 347 -4.06 -10.70 12.83
CA PHE A 347 -4.58 -9.75 13.80
C PHE A 347 -5.85 -10.27 14.48
N TRP A 348 -6.84 -10.72 13.71
CA TRP A 348 -8.08 -11.24 14.27
C TRP A 348 -7.87 -12.52 15.07
N LYS A 349 -6.96 -13.39 14.62
CA LYS A 349 -6.56 -14.57 15.39
C LYS A 349 -5.98 -14.20 16.76
N ILE A 350 -5.04 -13.25 16.81
CA ILE A 350 -4.43 -12.79 18.07
C ILE A 350 -5.49 -12.22 19.03
N ILE A 351 -6.46 -11.47 18.51
CA ILE A 351 -7.56 -10.91 19.32
C ILE A 351 -8.45 -12.02 19.88
N GLU A 352 -8.77 -13.03 19.08
CA GLU A 352 -9.62 -14.14 19.52
C GLU A 352 -8.92 -15.02 20.54
N ASP A 353 -7.65 -15.37 20.32
CA ASP A 353 -6.83 -16.13 21.26
C ASP A 353 -6.76 -15.42 22.63
N ALA A 354 -6.54 -14.09 22.63
CA ALA A 354 -6.53 -13.29 23.87
C ALA A 354 -7.88 -13.26 24.60
N ARG A 355 -9.01 -13.38 23.89
CA ARG A 355 -10.35 -13.47 24.51
C ARG A 355 -10.56 -14.82 25.17
N VAL A 356 -10.15 -15.90 24.51
CA VAL A 356 -10.23 -17.27 25.04
C VAL A 356 -9.37 -17.41 26.29
N ASP A 357 -8.15 -16.88 26.27
CA ASP A 357 -7.26 -16.87 27.43
C ASP A 357 -7.87 -16.13 28.61
N LYS A 358 -8.46 -14.95 28.36
CA LYS A 358 -9.13 -14.16 29.40
C LYS A 358 -10.32 -14.91 30.01
N ALA A 359 -11.18 -15.50 29.17
CA ALA A 359 -12.34 -16.26 29.63
C ALA A 359 -11.92 -17.49 30.46
N SER A 360 -10.87 -18.19 30.03
CA SER A 360 -10.31 -19.35 30.74
C SER A 360 -9.77 -18.97 32.12
N VAL A 361 -9.13 -17.80 32.23
CA VAL A 361 -8.65 -17.26 33.50
C VAL A 361 -9.81 -16.85 34.41
N GLU A 362 -10.86 -16.24 33.88
CA GLU A 362 -12.05 -15.84 34.65
C GLU A 362 -12.80 -17.08 35.20
N GLU A 363 -12.96 -18.13 34.39
CA GLU A 363 -13.56 -19.41 34.80
C GLU A 363 -12.72 -20.11 35.88
N ALA A 364 -11.39 -20.17 35.70
CA ALA A 364 -10.48 -20.78 36.69
C ALA A 364 -10.49 -20.03 38.04
N LEU A 365 -10.80 -18.73 38.04
CA LEU A 365 -10.94 -17.91 39.25
C LEU A 365 -12.33 -17.99 39.87
N GLY A 366 -13.26 -18.78 39.30
CA GLY A 366 -14.61 -18.99 39.81
C GLY A 366 -15.45 -17.72 39.83
N ARG A 367 -15.22 -16.81 38.88
CA ARG A 367 -15.96 -15.54 38.75
C ARG A 367 -17.13 -15.63 37.79
#